data_AF-A0A6A5BKK3-F1
#
_entry.id   AF-A0A6A5BKK3-F1
#
_cell.length_a   1.000
_cell.length_b   1.000
_cell.length_c   1.000
_cell.angle_alpha   90.00
_cell.angle_beta   90.00
_cell.angle_gamma   90.00
#
_symmetry.space_group_name_H-M   'P 1'
#
loop_
_entity.id
_entity.type
_entity.pdbx_description
1 polymer ?
#
loop_
_entity_poly.entity_id
_entity_poly.type
_entity_poly.pdbx_seq_one_letter_code
_entity_poly.pdbx_strand_id
1 'polypeptide(L)'
;MSKLYFDKSYPSTHWVMQPFTLSDPKVICLIKFKSKCEYVVHLNPTDRRGYRSIVRFINNQDMASTFNRDYTTTERIGLALSLQFIAEAYSKICPISQIAVAGNNSHHVDLENHLVLMGHEDEPSFLHGHVWARGFPNEQYVQDVELGGPMPGEIFDMRATAKEVRGNECMILWKEQEMANVVKRVKLELSQIRQEYEEQGLNIQL
;
A
#
# COMPACT_ATOMS: atom_id res chain seq x y z
N MET A 1 -25.07 -1.20 -15.04
CA MET A 1 -23.59 -1.28 -15.16
C MET A 1 -23.15 -2.49 -14.36
N SER A 2 -22.59 -3.49 -15.03
CA SER A 2 -22.20 -4.76 -14.42
C SER A 2 -20.69 -4.80 -14.21
N LYS A 3 -20.24 -5.52 -13.19
CA LYS A 3 -18.82 -5.70 -12.87
C LYS A 3 -18.38 -7.10 -13.30
N LEU A 4 -17.25 -7.19 -14.00
CA LEU A 4 -16.65 -8.46 -14.43
C LEU A 4 -15.21 -8.53 -13.96
N TYR A 5 -14.79 -9.71 -13.48
CA TYR A 5 -13.45 -9.96 -12.99
C TYR A 5 -12.62 -10.72 -14.03
N PHE A 6 -11.34 -10.38 -14.13
CA PHE A 6 -10.38 -11.16 -14.88
C PHE A 6 -10.21 -12.55 -14.27
N ASP A 7 -10.45 -13.59 -15.08
CA ASP A 7 -10.62 -14.97 -14.65
C ASP A 7 -9.45 -15.90 -15.02
N LYS A 8 -8.44 -15.40 -15.74
CA LYS A 8 -7.22 -16.17 -16.03
C LYS A 8 -6.29 -16.20 -14.81
N SER A 9 -5.51 -17.29 -14.73
CA SER A 9 -4.49 -17.45 -13.71
C SER A 9 -3.24 -16.61 -14.01
N TYR A 10 -2.65 -16.02 -12.97
CA TYR A 10 -1.35 -15.38 -13.06
C TYR A 10 -0.22 -16.42 -12.98
N PRO A 11 0.89 -16.27 -13.73
CA PRO A 11 2.04 -17.15 -13.62
C PRO A 11 2.60 -17.19 -12.19
N SER A 12 3.15 -18.33 -11.76
CA SER A 12 3.78 -18.46 -10.44
C SER A 12 5.00 -17.53 -10.27
N THR A 13 5.60 -17.07 -11.36
CA THR A 13 6.69 -16.09 -11.40
C THR A 13 6.20 -14.64 -11.34
N HIS A 14 4.89 -14.40 -11.45
CA HIS A 14 4.32 -13.06 -11.39
C HIS A 14 4.56 -12.45 -10.01
N TRP A 15 4.87 -11.15 -9.96
CA TRP A 15 5.17 -10.44 -8.71
C TRP A 15 4.03 -10.53 -7.68
N VAL A 16 2.78 -10.59 -8.16
CA VAL A 16 1.60 -10.69 -7.29
C VAL A 16 1.51 -12.02 -6.52
N MET A 17 2.10 -13.08 -7.08
CA MET A 17 2.05 -14.44 -6.54
C MET A 17 3.16 -14.71 -5.52
N GLN A 18 4.12 -13.79 -5.37
CA GLN A 18 5.23 -13.99 -4.45
C GLN A 18 4.78 -13.76 -3.00
N PRO A 19 5.12 -14.66 -2.05
CA PRO A 19 4.82 -14.47 -0.64
C PRO A 19 5.69 -13.36 -0.05
N PHE A 20 5.19 -12.72 1.00
CA PHE A 20 5.92 -11.68 1.73
C PHE A 20 6.49 -12.21 3.04
N THR A 21 7.71 -11.81 3.37
CA THR A 21 8.39 -12.17 4.62
C THR A 21 8.98 -10.94 5.28
N LEU A 22 9.15 -10.97 6.61
CA LEU A 22 9.80 -9.87 7.36
C LEU A 22 11.29 -9.69 7.03
N SER A 23 11.90 -10.68 6.37
CA SER A 23 13.29 -10.58 5.89
C SER A 23 13.43 -9.77 4.61
N ASP A 24 12.32 -9.48 3.92
CA ASP A 24 12.33 -8.63 2.73
C ASP A 24 12.58 -7.17 3.14
N PRO A 25 13.62 -6.50 2.62
CA PRO A 25 14.01 -5.15 3.03
C PRO A 25 12.92 -4.09 2.82
N LYS A 26 11.91 -4.33 1.96
CA LYS A 26 10.78 -3.40 1.79
C LYS A 26 9.66 -3.61 2.80
N VAL A 27 9.59 -4.78 3.44
CA VAL A 27 8.48 -5.16 4.33
C VAL A 27 8.66 -4.50 5.69
N ILE A 28 7.65 -3.72 6.08
CA ILE A 28 7.57 -3.05 7.37
C ILE A 28 6.95 -3.98 8.40
N CYS A 29 5.86 -4.66 8.09
CA CYS A 29 5.24 -5.59 9.02
C CYS A 29 4.26 -6.54 8.33
N LEU A 30 3.91 -7.60 9.05
CA LEU A 30 2.78 -8.47 8.74
C LEU A 30 1.71 -8.30 9.82
N ILE A 31 0.45 -8.17 9.40
CA ILE A 31 -0.68 -7.92 10.29
C ILE A 31 -1.72 -9.01 10.06
N LYS A 32 -2.26 -9.58 11.13
CA LYS A 32 -3.47 -10.41 11.08
C LYS A 32 -4.61 -9.71 11.79
N PHE A 33 -5.77 -9.61 11.15
CA PHE A 33 -7.00 -9.13 11.79
C PHE A 33 -7.90 -10.31 12.14
N LYS A 34 -8.29 -10.41 13.42
CA LYS A 34 -9.15 -11.48 13.96
C LYS A 34 -8.68 -12.90 13.57
N SER A 35 -7.37 -13.09 13.42
CA SER A 35 -6.71 -14.34 13.01
C SER A 35 -7.15 -14.92 11.65
N LYS A 36 -7.89 -14.16 10.84
CA LYS A 36 -8.46 -14.63 9.55
C LYS A 36 -7.94 -13.87 8.35
N CYS A 37 -7.77 -12.56 8.48
CA CYS A 37 -7.37 -11.71 7.37
C CYS A 37 -5.90 -11.33 7.55
N GLU A 38 -5.06 -11.62 6.57
CA GLU A 38 -3.64 -11.27 6.60
C GLU A 38 -3.36 -10.06 5.71
N TYR A 39 -2.50 -9.16 6.19
CA TYR A 39 -2.06 -7.99 5.46
C TYR A 39 -0.55 -7.88 5.54
N VAL A 40 0.06 -7.42 4.46
CA VAL A 40 1.44 -6.96 4.45
C VAL A 40 1.46 -5.45 4.38
N VAL A 41 2.37 -4.85 5.13
CA VAL A 41 2.76 -3.46 4.98
C VAL A 41 4.16 -3.42 4.42
N HIS A 42 4.34 -2.75 3.29
CA HIS A 42 5.65 -2.57 2.69
C HIS A 42 5.78 -1.20 2.04
N LEU A 43 7.02 -0.71 1.94
CA LEU A 43 7.29 0.49 1.15
C LEU A 43 6.98 0.24 -0.32
N ASN A 44 6.45 1.25 -1.00
CA ASN A 44 6.19 1.21 -2.42
C ASN A 44 7.52 1.10 -3.16
N PRO A 45 7.78 0.01 -3.89
CA PRO A 45 9.11 -0.22 -4.48
C PRO A 45 9.44 0.74 -5.63
N THR A 46 8.45 1.41 -6.22
CA THR A 46 8.63 2.25 -7.42
C THR A 46 8.52 3.74 -7.14
N ASP A 47 8.23 4.17 -5.91
CA ASP A 47 8.10 5.59 -5.57
C ASP A 47 8.46 5.86 -4.10
N ARG A 48 9.56 6.59 -3.87
CA ARG A 48 10.06 6.97 -2.54
C ARG A 48 9.33 8.15 -1.91
N ARG A 49 8.59 8.94 -2.71
CA ARG A 49 8.00 10.21 -2.27
C ARG A 49 7.03 9.99 -1.11
N GLY A 50 7.10 10.86 -0.11
CA GLY A 50 6.29 10.76 1.10
C GLY A 50 6.51 9.46 1.87
N TYR A 51 7.63 8.77 1.64
CA TYR A 51 7.91 7.42 2.14
C TYR A 51 6.77 6.43 1.86
N ARG A 52 6.08 6.54 0.72
CA ARG A 52 4.81 5.86 0.46
C ARG A 52 4.87 4.36 0.79
N SER A 53 3.95 3.92 1.64
CA SER A 53 3.69 2.52 1.96
C SER A 53 2.42 2.01 1.29
N ILE A 54 2.39 0.71 1.04
CA ILE A 54 1.22 -0.04 0.61
C ILE A 54 0.84 -0.99 1.73
N VAL A 55 -0.43 -0.97 2.12
CA VAL A 55 -1.06 -2.00 2.95
C VAL A 55 -1.90 -2.86 2.04
N ARG A 56 -1.56 -4.13 1.91
CA ARG A 56 -2.20 -5.05 0.96
C ARG A 56 -2.74 -6.28 1.70
N PHE A 57 -3.98 -6.64 1.40
CA PHE A 57 -4.55 -7.92 1.81
C PHE A 57 -3.87 -9.07 1.07
N ILE A 58 -3.41 -10.07 1.81
CA ILE A 58 -2.63 -11.21 1.31
C ILE A 58 -3.08 -12.52 1.94
N ASN A 59 -2.58 -13.62 1.38
CA ASN A 59 -2.64 -14.95 1.94
C ASN A 59 -1.37 -15.66 1.47
N ASN A 60 -0.33 -15.69 2.31
CA ASN A 60 0.97 -16.24 1.91
C ASN A 60 0.92 -17.74 1.54
N GLN A 61 -0.14 -18.46 1.92
CA GLN A 61 -0.35 -19.85 1.55
C GLN A 61 -1.11 -20.02 0.23
N ASP A 62 -1.89 -19.02 -0.17
CA ASP A 62 -2.67 -19.02 -1.41
C ASP A 62 -2.93 -17.58 -1.86
N MET A 63 -1.94 -16.97 -2.51
CA MET A 63 -2.02 -15.58 -2.97
C MET A 63 -3.18 -15.37 -3.96
N ALA A 64 -3.53 -16.39 -4.75
CA ALA A 64 -4.60 -16.32 -5.74
C ALA A 64 -5.97 -16.07 -5.11
N SER A 65 -6.19 -16.53 -3.88
CA SER A 65 -7.43 -16.30 -3.14
C SER A 65 -7.72 -14.83 -2.80
N THR A 66 -6.80 -13.89 -3.08
CA THR A 66 -6.88 -12.49 -2.61
C THR A 66 -7.16 -11.45 -3.68
N PHE A 67 -7.27 -11.84 -4.95
CA PHE A 67 -7.50 -10.91 -6.05
C PHE A 67 -8.67 -11.31 -6.96
N ASN A 68 -9.11 -10.35 -7.77
CA ASN A 68 -10.15 -10.50 -8.79
C ASN A 68 -11.46 -11.09 -8.25
N ARG A 69 -11.87 -10.65 -7.06
CA ARG A 69 -13.15 -11.01 -6.45
C ARG A 69 -13.68 -9.88 -5.58
N ASP A 70 -14.88 -10.10 -5.05
CA ASP A 70 -15.43 -9.24 -4.02
C ASP A 70 -14.74 -9.44 -2.66
N TYR A 71 -14.59 -8.33 -1.94
CA TYR A 71 -14.05 -8.29 -0.60
C TYR A 71 -15.15 -8.13 0.44
N THR A 72 -15.10 -8.98 1.45
CA THR A 72 -16.00 -8.99 2.59
C THR A 72 -15.81 -7.73 3.44
N THR A 73 -16.83 -7.40 4.23
CA THR A 73 -16.76 -6.30 5.21
C THR A 73 -15.60 -6.49 6.18
N THR A 74 -15.35 -7.72 6.64
CA THR A 74 -14.25 -8.03 7.57
C THR A 74 -12.88 -7.73 6.95
N GLU A 75 -12.67 -8.10 5.68
CA GLU A 75 -11.43 -7.79 4.95
C GLU A 75 -11.22 -6.28 4.78
N ARG A 76 -12.31 -5.52 4.60
CA ARG A 76 -12.24 -4.05 4.48
C ARG A 76 -11.96 -3.36 5.81
N ILE A 77 -12.56 -3.85 6.90
CA ILE A 77 -12.28 -3.34 8.26
C ILE A 77 -10.82 -3.61 8.64
N GLY A 78 -10.32 -4.82 8.39
CA GLY A 78 -8.93 -5.14 8.67
C GLY A 78 -7.95 -4.27 7.86
N LEU A 79 -8.28 -3.96 6.60
CA LEU A 79 -7.50 -3.00 5.80
C LEU A 79 -7.53 -1.60 6.45
N ALA A 80 -8.71 -1.10 6.81
CA ALA A 80 -8.86 0.25 7.37
C ALA A 80 -8.07 0.44 8.68
N LEU A 81 -8.16 -0.53 9.59
CA LEU A 81 -7.38 -0.51 10.84
C LEU A 81 -5.88 -0.57 10.57
N SER A 82 -5.46 -1.42 9.63
CA SER A 82 -4.06 -1.54 9.24
C SER A 82 -3.53 -0.25 8.59
N LEU A 83 -4.33 0.43 7.75
CA LEU A 83 -3.98 1.73 7.17
C LEU A 83 -3.83 2.80 8.24
N GLN A 84 -4.76 2.85 9.20
CA GLN A 84 -4.74 3.82 10.28
C GLN A 84 -3.53 3.62 11.21
N PHE A 85 -3.17 2.36 11.49
CA PHE A 85 -1.96 2.01 12.25
C PHE A 85 -0.68 2.58 11.61
N ILE A 86 -0.55 2.46 10.28
CA ILE A 86 0.62 3.01 9.57
C ILE A 86 0.56 4.54 9.48
N ALA A 87 -0.63 5.11 9.27
CA ALA A 87 -0.80 6.56 9.22
C ALA A 87 -0.45 7.22 10.54
N GLU A 88 -0.80 6.60 11.67
CA GLU A 88 -0.44 7.11 12.99
C GLU A 88 1.08 7.12 13.23
N ALA A 89 1.79 6.07 12.84
CA ALA A 89 3.26 6.08 12.85
C ALA A 89 3.83 7.21 11.97
N TYR A 90 3.23 7.47 10.82
CA TYR A 90 3.71 8.53 9.92
C TYR A 90 3.46 9.92 10.51
N SER A 91 2.36 10.12 11.24
CA SER A 91 2.09 11.36 11.98
C SER A 91 3.07 11.61 13.14
N LYS A 92 3.80 10.58 13.61
CA LYS A 92 4.90 10.74 14.58
C LYS A 92 6.25 11.09 13.92
N ILE A 93 6.40 10.82 12.63
CA ILE A 93 7.64 11.08 11.86
C ILE A 93 7.55 12.44 11.15
N CYS A 94 6.40 12.72 10.55
CA CYS A 94 6.15 13.89 9.71
C CYS A 94 4.91 14.66 10.20
N PRO A 95 4.75 15.94 9.81
CA PRO A 95 3.61 16.76 10.24
C PRO A 95 2.23 16.21 9.87
N ILE A 96 2.11 15.53 8.72
CA ILE A 96 0.83 15.04 8.20
C ILE A 96 1.04 13.65 7.61
N SER A 97 0.09 12.74 7.85
CA SER A 97 -0.08 11.49 7.11
C SER A 97 -1.37 11.52 6.29
N GLN A 98 -1.38 10.82 5.16
CA GLN A 98 -2.53 10.71 4.27
C GLN A 98 -2.76 9.24 3.92
N ILE A 99 -4.04 8.87 3.78
CA ILE A 99 -4.47 7.53 3.39
C ILE A 99 -5.29 7.65 2.11
N ALA A 100 -5.09 6.73 1.17
CA ALA A 100 -6.03 6.53 0.08
C ALA A 100 -6.20 5.05 -0.25
N VAL A 101 -7.45 4.63 -0.41
CA VAL A 101 -7.82 3.33 -0.96
C VAL A 101 -8.19 3.56 -2.43
N ALA A 102 -7.34 3.07 -3.33
CA ALA A 102 -7.51 3.21 -4.77
C ALA A 102 -7.18 1.88 -5.46
N GLY A 103 -7.66 1.71 -6.69
CA GLY A 103 -7.41 0.53 -7.52
C GLY A 103 -7.25 0.86 -9.00
N ASN A 104 -6.99 2.14 -9.30
CA ASN A 104 -7.12 2.71 -10.65
C ASN A 104 -6.31 2.00 -11.72
N ASN A 105 -5.17 1.42 -11.35
CA ASN A 105 -4.31 0.73 -12.30
C ASN A 105 -4.82 -0.66 -12.66
N SER A 106 -5.76 -1.20 -11.89
CA SER A 106 -6.29 -2.56 -12.02
C SER A 106 -7.75 -2.60 -12.48
N HIS A 107 -8.36 -1.46 -12.86
CA HIS A 107 -9.73 -1.44 -13.38
C HIS A 107 -9.85 -0.57 -14.63
N HIS A 108 -10.79 -0.91 -15.51
CA HIS A 108 -11.13 -0.08 -16.67
C HIS A 108 -12.61 -0.18 -17.01
N VAL A 109 -13.11 0.80 -17.74
CA VAL A 109 -14.52 0.86 -18.15
C VAL A 109 -14.60 0.48 -19.62
N ASP A 110 -15.41 -0.52 -19.92
CA ASP A 110 -15.86 -0.85 -21.27
C ASP A 110 -17.17 -0.09 -21.53
N LEU A 111 -17.07 0.98 -22.31
CA LEU A 111 -18.19 1.86 -22.62
C LEU A 111 -19.19 1.21 -23.59
N GLU A 112 -18.74 0.33 -24.47
CA GLU A 112 -19.59 -0.33 -25.46
C GLU A 112 -20.50 -1.35 -24.77
N ASN A 113 -19.94 -2.15 -23.86
CA ASN A 113 -20.68 -3.20 -23.16
C ASN A 113 -21.27 -2.73 -21.80
N HIS A 114 -21.05 -1.47 -21.42
CA HIS A 114 -21.44 -0.91 -20.11
C HIS A 114 -20.93 -1.73 -18.91
N LEU A 115 -19.67 -2.17 -18.98
CA LEU A 115 -19.01 -2.99 -17.97
C LEU A 115 -17.89 -2.22 -17.26
N VAL A 116 -17.67 -2.57 -15.99
CA VAL A 116 -16.43 -2.27 -15.27
C VAL A 116 -15.63 -3.56 -15.17
N LEU A 117 -14.46 -3.58 -15.78
CA LEU A 117 -13.55 -4.71 -15.84
C LEU A 117 -12.52 -4.56 -14.71
N MET A 118 -12.42 -5.60 -13.87
CA MET A 118 -11.59 -5.63 -12.65
C MET A 118 -10.47 -6.66 -12.80
N GLY A 119 -9.23 -6.21 -12.73
CA GLY A 119 -8.02 -6.96 -13.03
C GLY A 119 -7.73 -7.04 -14.54
N HIS A 120 -6.46 -7.25 -14.86
CA HIS A 120 -6.00 -7.61 -16.20
C HIS A 120 -4.71 -8.44 -16.11
N GLU A 121 -4.13 -8.82 -17.26
CA GLU A 121 -3.00 -9.74 -17.36
C GLU A 121 -1.76 -9.29 -16.57
N ASP A 122 -1.45 -7.99 -16.55
CA ASP A 122 -0.27 -7.43 -15.85
C ASP A 122 -0.51 -7.06 -14.38
N GLU A 123 -1.75 -6.73 -14.01
CA GLU A 123 -2.10 -6.26 -12.66
C GLU A 123 -3.50 -6.76 -12.26
N PRO A 124 -3.59 -7.70 -11.30
CA PRO A 124 -4.87 -8.05 -10.71
C PRO A 124 -5.44 -6.92 -9.87
N SER A 125 -6.76 -6.91 -9.74
CA SER A 125 -7.43 -6.11 -8.73
C SER A 125 -7.30 -6.79 -7.36
N PHE A 126 -6.46 -6.25 -6.48
CA PHE A 126 -6.35 -6.68 -5.07
C PHE A 126 -6.74 -5.57 -4.08
N LEU A 127 -7.26 -5.96 -2.92
CA LEU A 127 -7.59 -5.04 -1.83
C LEU A 127 -6.32 -4.45 -1.21
N HIS A 128 -6.11 -3.16 -1.41
CA HIS A 128 -4.99 -2.44 -0.82
C HIS A 128 -5.31 -0.96 -0.61
N GLY A 129 -4.48 -0.30 0.18
CA GLY A 129 -4.45 1.16 0.29
C GLY A 129 -3.02 1.66 0.38
N HIS A 130 -2.87 2.96 0.18
CA HIS A 130 -1.60 3.67 0.22
C HIS A 130 -1.60 4.59 1.44
N VAL A 131 -0.45 4.67 2.10
CA VAL A 131 -0.19 5.61 3.20
C VAL A 131 1.08 6.37 2.89
N TRP A 132 1.06 7.68 3.00
CA TRP A 132 2.25 8.51 2.78
C TRP A 132 2.24 9.73 3.70
N ALA A 133 3.41 10.31 3.88
CA ALA A 133 3.61 11.47 4.73
C ALA A 133 3.72 12.76 3.90
N ARG A 134 3.37 13.90 4.51
CA ARG A 134 3.53 15.25 3.96
C ARG A 134 4.25 16.15 4.97
N GLY A 135 5.03 17.07 4.43
CA GLY A 135 5.94 17.96 5.15
C GLY A 135 6.76 18.74 4.14
N PHE A 136 7.86 19.35 4.57
CA PHE A 136 8.79 19.98 3.64
C PHE A 136 9.52 18.91 2.81
N PRO A 137 9.44 18.92 1.46
CA PRO A 137 9.97 17.83 0.62
C PRO A 137 11.47 17.59 0.76
N ASN A 138 12.25 18.65 1.03
CA ASN A 138 13.71 18.57 1.13
C ASN A 138 14.19 18.31 2.57
N GLU A 139 13.29 18.14 3.53
CA GLU A 139 13.64 17.82 4.91
C GLU A 139 13.84 16.32 5.10
N GLN A 140 14.77 15.99 6.01
CA GLN A 140 15.11 14.62 6.39
C GLN A 140 14.41 14.24 7.69
N TYR A 141 13.10 13.97 7.62
CA TYR A 141 12.34 13.45 8.76
C TYR A 141 12.79 12.05 9.18
N VAL A 142 13.33 11.30 8.21
CA VAL A 142 14.10 10.08 8.44
C VAL A 142 15.56 10.39 8.12
N GLN A 143 16.47 9.93 8.99
CA GLN A 143 17.90 10.16 8.84
C GLN A 143 18.38 9.71 7.44
N ASP A 144 19.07 10.62 6.75
CA ASP A 144 19.66 10.43 5.42
C ASP A 144 18.63 10.17 4.29
N VAL A 145 17.35 10.51 4.51
CA VAL A 145 16.30 10.34 3.50
C VAL A 145 15.40 11.57 3.43
N GLU A 146 15.48 12.34 2.35
CA GLU A 146 14.54 13.44 2.08
C GLU A 146 13.12 12.90 1.87
N LEU A 147 12.11 13.63 2.35
CA LEU A 147 10.70 13.24 2.21
C LEU A 147 10.24 13.12 0.75
N GLY A 148 10.66 14.07 -0.10
CA GLY A 148 10.15 14.23 -1.47
C GLY A 148 8.65 14.56 -1.54
N GLY A 149 8.08 14.43 -2.74
CA GLY A 149 6.69 14.77 -3.01
C GLY A 149 6.42 16.27 -3.16
N PRO A 150 5.18 16.67 -3.47
CA PRO A 150 4.81 18.07 -3.67
C PRO A 150 4.65 18.83 -2.36
N MET A 151 4.78 20.15 -2.41
CA MET A 151 4.66 21.02 -1.24
C MET A 151 3.30 20.84 -0.55
N PRO A 152 3.21 20.91 0.79
CA PRO A 152 1.93 20.88 1.49
C PRO A 152 0.97 21.95 0.94
N GLY A 153 -0.29 21.56 0.71
CA GLY A 153 -1.28 22.38 0.00
C GLY A 153 -1.53 21.90 -1.44
N GLU A 154 -0.56 21.22 -2.06
CA GLU A 154 -0.73 20.59 -3.36
C GLU A 154 -1.24 19.14 -3.23
N ILE A 155 -1.95 18.68 -4.27
CA ILE A 155 -2.43 17.29 -4.36
C ILE A 155 -1.22 16.37 -4.57
N PHE A 156 -1.14 15.31 -3.76
CA PHE A 156 -0.16 14.25 -3.97
C PHE A 156 -0.67 13.30 -5.06
N ASP A 157 -0.06 13.35 -6.26
CA ASP A 157 -0.41 12.43 -7.33
C ASP A 157 0.27 11.06 -7.14
N MET A 158 -0.55 10.04 -6.85
CA MET A 158 -0.13 8.65 -6.73
C MET A 158 0.12 7.95 -8.07
N ARG A 159 -0.21 8.64 -9.18
CA ARG A 159 -0.21 8.23 -10.58
C ARG A 159 -1.19 7.10 -10.91
N ALA A 160 -2.11 7.39 -11.83
CA ALA A 160 -2.81 6.36 -12.59
C ALA A 160 -1.96 5.94 -13.80
N THR A 161 -2.00 4.66 -14.18
CA THR A 161 -1.34 4.16 -15.40
C THR A 161 -1.94 4.73 -16.69
N ALA A 162 -3.16 5.28 -16.63
CA ALA A 162 -3.79 6.02 -17.73
C ALA A 162 -2.97 7.29 -18.08
N LYS A 163 -2.32 7.26 -19.24
CA LYS A 163 -1.25 8.20 -19.63
C LYS A 163 -1.71 9.61 -20.03
N GLU A 164 -3.00 9.93 -20.00
CA GLU A 164 -3.54 11.13 -20.66
C GLU A 164 -3.94 12.30 -19.73
N VAL A 165 -3.54 12.29 -18.45
CA VAL A 165 -3.87 13.38 -17.51
C VAL A 165 -2.61 14.16 -17.10
N ARG A 166 -2.64 15.49 -17.22
CA ARG A 166 -1.62 16.43 -16.69
C ARG A 166 -1.53 16.25 -15.16
N GLY A 167 -0.32 16.04 -14.62
CA GLY A 167 -0.08 15.84 -13.18
C GLY A 167 0.85 14.67 -12.83
N ASN A 168 1.16 13.80 -13.81
CA ASN A 168 2.02 12.61 -13.71
C ASN A 168 3.52 12.91 -13.43
N GLU A 169 3.79 13.75 -12.44
CA GLU A 169 5.14 14.15 -12.02
C GLU A 169 5.86 12.95 -11.39
N CYS A 170 6.86 12.44 -12.13
CA CYS A 170 8.06 11.72 -11.70
C CYS A 170 7.89 10.70 -10.56
N MET A 171 7.84 9.39 -10.91
CA MET A 171 8.23 8.35 -9.95
C MET A 171 9.69 8.59 -9.56
N ILE A 172 9.98 8.64 -8.26
CA ILE A 172 11.36 8.77 -7.78
C ILE A 172 11.74 7.46 -7.12
N LEU A 173 12.74 6.79 -7.68
CA LEU A 173 13.22 5.51 -7.15
C LEU A 173 13.97 5.73 -5.84
N TRP A 174 13.91 4.72 -4.97
CA TRP A 174 14.70 4.63 -3.76
C TRP A 174 16.19 4.56 -4.11
N LYS A 175 17.01 5.35 -3.40
CA LYS A 175 18.46 5.17 -3.42
C LYS A 175 18.86 4.04 -2.50
N GLU A 176 20.13 3.62 -2.60
CA GLU A 176 20.72 2.65 -1.70
C GLU A 176 20.50 3.06 -0.24
N GLN A 177 20.19 2.09 0.63
CA GLN A 177 19.97 2.26 2.07
C GLN A 177 18.73 3.08 2.50
N GLU A 178 18.19 3.98 1.67
CA GLU A 178 17.03 4.82 2.01
C GLU A 178 15.83 3.99 2.50
N MET A 179 15.51 2.91 1.77
CA MET A 179 14.39 2.03 2.11
C MET A 179 14.56 1.40 3.50
N ALA A 180 15.77 0.90 3.81
CA ALA A 180 16.06 0.29 5.09
C ALA A 180 16.00 1.30 6.25
N ASN A 181 16.45 2.55 6.02
CA ASN A 181 16.35 3.62 7.02
C ASN A 181 14.89 3.97 7.32
N VAL A 182 14.06 4.08 6.29
CA VAL A 182 12.62 4.32 6.44
C VAL A 182 11.94 3.15 7.16
N VAL A 183 12.16 1.90 6.73
CA VAL A 183 11.59 0.72 7.41
C VAL A 183 11.98 0.70 8.88
N LYS A 184 13.25 0.92 9.20
CA LYS A 184 13.73 0.98 10.59
C LYS A 184 13.02 2.05 11.40
N ARG A 185 12.89 3.27 10.85
CA ARG A 185 12.23 4.37 11.57
C ARG A 185 10.74 4.10 11.76
N VAL A 186 10.05 3.61 10.74
CA VAL A 186 8.62 3.29 10.82
C VAL A 186 8.38 2.18 11.84
N LYS A 187 9.17 1.09 11.82
CA LYS A 187 9.08 0.02 12.83
C LYS A 187 9.25 0.53 14.27
N LEU A 188 10.14 1.51 14.49
CA LEU A 188 10.33 2.14 15.80
C LEU A 188 9.09 2.91 16.28
N GLU A 189 8.37 3.59 15.40
CA GLU A 189 7.13 4.27 15.80
C GLU A 189 5.98 3.28 15.99
N LEU A 190 5.88 2.27 15.11
CA LEU A 190 4.86 1.23 15.21
C LEU A 190 4.98 0.43 16.51
N SER A 191 6.21 0.16 16.99
CA SER A 191 6.39 -0.58 18.26
C SER A 191 5.84 0.17 19.47
N GLN A 192 5.81 1.51 19.41
CA GLN A 192 5.29 2.36 20.50
C GLN A 192 3.76 2.39 20.54
N ILE A 193 3.09 2.24 19.38
CA ILE A 193 1.61 2.27 19.27
C ILE A 193 0.98 0.89 19.07
N ARG A 194 1.81 -0.16 19.01
CA ARG A 194 1.40 -1.52 18.70
C ARG A 194 0.26 -2.00 19.59
N GLN A 195 0.40 -1.78 20.90
CA GLN A 195 -0.53 -2.34 21.89
C GLN A 195 -1.97 -1.84 21.68
N GLU A 196 -2.14 -0.54 21.43
CA GLU A 196 -3.47 0.06 21.26
C GLU A 196 -4.23 -0.56 20.08
N TYR A 197 -3.51 -0.93 19.01
CA TYR A 197 -4.09 -1.59 17.84
C TYR A 197 -4.26 -3.10 17.99
N GLU A 198 -3.42 -3.76 18.78
CA GLU A 198 -3.63 -5.17 19.14
C GLU A 198 -4.93 -5.35 19.94
N GLU A 199 -5.26 -4.37 20.81
CA GLU A 199 -6.53 -4.32 21.53
C GLU A 199 -7.75 -4.13 20.60
N GLN A 200 -7.55 -3.55 19.40
CA GLN A 200 -8.59 -3.47 18.35
C GLN A 200 -8.71 -4.76 17.50
N GLY A 201 -7.94 -5.81 17.83
CA GLY A 201 -7.98 -7.11 17.17
C GLY A 201 -6.98 -7.31 16.05
N LEU A 202 -5.96 -6.44 15.93
CA LEU A 202 -4.78 -6.72 15.13
C LEU A 202 -3.82 -7.67 15.87
N ASN A 203 -3.05 -8.45 15.13
CA ASN A 203 -1.89 -9.18 15.62
C ASN A 203 -0.73 -8.80 14.70
N ILE A 204 0.27 -8.14 15.26
CA ILE A 204 1.27 -7.41 14.48
C ILE A 204 2.63 -8.09 14.64
N GLN A 205 3.31 -8.32 13.52
CA GLN A 205 4.68 -8.83 13.46
C GLN A 205 5.55 -7.77 12.78
N LEU A 206 6.46 -7.16 13.55
CA LEU A 206 7.42 -6.15 13.08
C LEU A 206 8.74 -6.80 12.68
#